data_AF-A0A4R3EC20-F1
#
_entry.id   AF-A0A4R3EC20-F1
#
_cell.length_a   1.000
_cell.length_b   1.000
_cell.length_c   1.000
_cell.angle_alpha   90.00
_cell.angle_beta   90.00
_cell.angle_gamma   90.00
#
_symmetry.space_group_name_H-M   'P 1'
#
loop_
_entity.id
_entity.type
_entity.pdbx_description
1 polymer ?
#
loop_
_entity_poly.entity_id
_entity_poly.type
_entity_poly.pdbx_seq_one_letter_code
_entity_poly.pdbx_strand_id
1 'polypeptide(L)'
;MFGLDKTLLRAGLVIAGLIAAGLAFWAGMAAIDRMESRAAAAATAERDAHWRAEISASNAAAERERADQVQRAAEAESRARSEITRLTDSLADLERRNASLPNADACGLDRNRVRLLDAR
;
A
#
# COMPACT_ATOMS: atom_id res chain seq x y z
N MET A 1 -18.29 6.86 -85.95
CA MET A 1 -18.66 6.69 -84.52
C MET A 1 -17.64 5.83 -83.71
N PHE A 2 -16.35 5.78 -84.07
CA PHE A 2 -15.35 4.89 -83.41
C PHE A 2 -14.54 5.54 -82.25
N GLY A 3 -14.86 6.78 -81.87
CA GLY A 3 -14.11 7.53 -80.85
C GLY A 3 -14.63 7.33 -79.43
N LEU A 4 -15.94 7.15 -79.27
CA LEU A 4 -16.62 7.12 -77.97
C LEU A 4 -16.17 5.94 -77.09
N ASP A 5 -16.03 4.73 -77.66
CA ASP A 5 -15.65 3.53 -76.91
C ASP A 5 -14.23 3.60 -76.33
N LYS A 6 -13.29 4.18 -77.08
CA LYS A 6 -11.90 4.36 -76.60
C LYS A 6 -11.82 5.41 -75.50
N THR A 7 -12.62 6.47 -75.55
CA THR A 7 -12.72 7.46 -74.48
C THR A 7 -13.37 6.90 -73.22
N LEU A 8 -14.43 6.08 -73.36
CA LEU A 8 -15.07 5.43 -72.21
C LEU A 8 -14.16 4.41 -71.54
N LEU A 9 -13.40 3.62 -72.30
CA LEU A 9 -12.40 2.69 -71.77
C LEU A 9 -11.29 3.43 -70.99
N ARG A 10 -10.78 4.54 -71.55
CA ARG A 10 -9.77 5.38 -70.88
C ARG A 10 -10.32 6.01 -69.59
N ALA A 11 -11.55 6.52 -69.62
CA ALA A 11 -12.20 7.07 -68.44
C ALA A 11 -12.40 6.00 -67.36
N GLY A 12 -12.82 4.79 -67.73
CA GLY A 12 -12.93 3.66 -66.82
C GLY A 12 -11.61 3.28 -66.15
N LEU A 13 -10.51 3.25 -66.91
CA LEU A 13 -9.16 2.99 -66.36
C LEU A 13 -8.70 4.08 -65.39
N VAL A 14 -8.97 5.35 -65.70
CA VAL A 14 -8.64 6.47 -64.79
C VAL A 14 -9.43 6.36 -63.49
N ILE A 15 -10.74 6.07 -63.57
CA ILE A 15 -11.59 5.91 -62.39
C ILE A 15 -11.11 4.72 -61.55
N ALA A 16 -10.82 3.57 -62.17
CA ALA A 16 -10.29 2.40 -61.48
C ALA A 16 -8.94 2.70 -60.79
N GLY A 17 -8.06 3.45 -61.47
CA GLY A 17 -6.78 3.90 -60.90
C GLY A 17 -6.96 4.81 -59.69
N LEU A 18 -7.91 5.76 -59.73
CA LEU A 18 -8.21 6.64 -58.61
C LEU A 18 -8.78 5.87 -57.40
N ILE A 19 -9.66 4.91 -57.63
CA ILE A 19 -10.21 4.05 -56.57
C ILE A 19 -9.09 3.23 -55.94
N ALA A 20 -8.21 2.61 -56.73
CA ALA A 20 -7.08 1.84 -56.23
C ALA A 20 -6.12 2.72 -55.42
N ALA A 21 -5.83 3.94 -55.88
CA ALA A 21 -5.00 4.90 -55.14
C ALA A 21 -5.65 5.32 -53.81
N GLY A 22 -6.96 5.56 -53.80
CA GLY A 22 -7.71 5.88 -52.58
C GLY A 22 -7.67 4.74 -51.55
N LEU A 23 -7.85 3.49 -52.00
CA LEU A 23 -7.75 2.32 -51.15
C LEU A 23 -6.34 2.11 -50.60
N ALA A 24 -5.31 2.28 -51.44
CA ALA A 24 -3.92 2.19 -51.02
C ALA A 24 -3.56 3.27 -49.98
N PHE A 25 -4.02 4.51 -50.19
CA PHE A 25 -3.84 5.59 -49.24
C PHE A 25 -4.53 5.30 -47.90
N TRP A 26 -5.79 4.83 -47.93
CA TRP A 26 -6.52 4.46 -46.73
C TRP A 26 -5.85 3.31 -45.97
N ALA A 27 -5.40 2.27 -46.69
CA ALA A 27 -4.69 1.15 -46.10
C ALA A 27 -3.36 1.59 -45.45
N GLY A 28 -2.65 2.53 -46.07
CA GLY A 28 -1.45 3.16 -45.52
C GLY A 28 -1.73 3.93 -44.23
N MET A 29 -2.74 4.80 -44.24
CA MET A 29 -3.16 5.54 -43.04
C MET A 29 -3.59 4.62 -41.90
N ALA A 30 -4.37 3.57 -42.21
CA ALA A 30 -4.78 2.58 -41.22
C ALA A 30 -3.60 1.77 -40.67
N ALA A 31 -2.53 1.56 -41.45
CA ALA A 31 -1.32 0.91 -40.96
C ALA A 31 -0.55 1.80 -39.97
N ILE A 32 -0.46 3.10 -40.24
CA ILE A 32 0.19 4.08 -39.35
C ILE A 32 -0.56 4.17 -38.02
N ASP A 33 -1.89 4.28 -38.05
CA ASP A 33 -2.73 4.32 -36.84
C ASP A 33 -2.57 3.05 -35.98
N ARG A 34 -2.50 1.87 -36.64
CA ARG A 34 -2.20 0.61 -35.94
C ARG A 34 -0.80 0.57 -35.34
N MET A 35 0.19 1.21 -35.96
CA MET A 35 1.55 1.27 -35.40
C MET A 35 1.59 2.19 -34.18
N GLU A 36 0.95 3.35 -34.26
CA GLU A 36 0.88 4.32 -33.16
C GLU A 36 0.15 3.74 -31.94
N SER A 37 -1.03 3.15 -32.15
CA SER A 37 -1.79 2.50 -31.07
C SER A 37 -1.02 1.36 -30.40
N ARG A 38 -0.28 0.54 -31.17
CA ARG A 38 0.60 -0.50 -30.62
C ARG A 38 1.75 0.07 -29.81
N ALA A 39 2.38 1.14 -30.31
CA ALA A 39 3.47 1.81 -29.60
C ALA A 39 2.99 2.41 -28.27
N ALA A 40 1.84 3.09 -28.28
CA ALA A 40 1.22 3.66 -27.08
C ALA A 40 0.82 2.57 -26.07
N ALA A 41 0.25 1.46 -26.55
CA ALA A 41 -0.11 0.32 -25.70
C ALA A 41 1.12 -0.34 -25.07
N ALA A 42 2.20 -0.54 -25.85
CA ALA A 42 3.45 -1.10 -25.34
C ALA A 42 4.09 -0.20 -24.27
N ALA A 43 4.18 1.11 -24.53
CA ALA A 43 4.73 2.06 -23.57
C ALA A 43 3.92 2.12 -22.27
N THR A 44 2.59 2.05 -22.37
CA THR A 44 1.71 1.99 -21.20
C THR A 44 1.91 0.69 -20.42
N ALA A 45 1.98 -0.44 -21.11
CA ALA A 45 2.19 -1.74 -20.48
C ALA A 45 3.53 -1.83 -19.74
N GLU A 46 4.60 -1.31 -20.33
CA GLU A 46 5.92 -1.26 -19.69
C GLU A 46 5.91 -0.40 -18.42
N ARG A 47 5.31 0.80 -18.50
CA ARG A 47 5.17 1.71 -17.35
C ARG A 47 4.31 1.09 -16.25
N ASP A 48 3.19 0.47 -16.61
CA ASP A 48 2.30 -0.18 -15.65
C ASP A 48 2.98 -1.38 -14.99
N ALA A 49 3.77 -2.15 -15.73
CA ALA A 49 4.56 -3.25 -15.18
C ALA A 49 5.61 -2.74 -14.20
N HIS A 50 6.34 -1.67 -14.55
CA HIS A 50 7.33 -1.04 -13.68
C HIS A 50 6.69 -0.56 -12.37
N TRP A 51 5.62 0.24 -12.44
CA TRP A 51 4.98 0.76 -11.24
C TRP A 51 4.29 -0.32 -10.40
N ARG A 52 3.72 -1.36 -11.02
CA ARG A 52 3.18 -2.51 -10.28
C ARG A 52 4.28 -3.21 -9.48
N ALA A 53 5.47 -3.37 -10.07
CA ALA A 53 6.60 -3.96 -9.38
C ALA A 53 7.07 -3.09 -8.19
N GLU A 54 7.22 -1.77 -8.40
CA GLU A 54 7.60 -0.82 -7.35
C GLU A 54 6.57 -0.79 -6.21
N ILE A 55 5.27 -0.74 -6.54
CA ILE A 55 4.19 -0.77 -5.55
C ILE A 55 4.22 -2.09 -4.78
N SER A 56 4.41 -3.22 -5.47
CA SER A 56 4.51 -4.52 -4.81
C SER A 56 5.70 -4.60 -3.85
N ALA A 57 6.86 -4.08 -4.25
CA ALA A 57 8.05 -4.02 -3.41
C ALA A 57 7.85 -3.10 -2.18
N SER A 58 7.27 -1.92 -2.40
CA SER A 58 6.93 -0.97 -1.33
C SER A 58 5.94 -1.56 -0.33
N ASN A 59 4.88 -2.21 -0.81
CA ASN A 59 3.91 -2.89 0.06
C ASN A 59 4.56 -4.01 0.87
N ALA A 60 5.43 -4.82 0.25
CA ALA A 60 6.15 -5.87 0.96
C ALA A 60 7.07 -5.31 2.05
N ALA A 61 7.72 -4.16 1.81
CA ALA A 61 8.53 -3.48 2.83
C ALA A 61 7.65 -2.93 3.97
N ALA A 62 6.52 -2.30 3.64
CA ALA A 62 5.59 -1.77 4.63
C ALA A 62 4.99 -2.87 5.52
N GLU A 63 4.65 -4.03 4.95
CA GLU A 63 4.13 -5.16 5.73
C GLU A 63 5.19 -5.75 6.67
N ARG A 64 6.47 -5.81 6.25
CA ARG A 64 7.57 -6.22 7.15
C ARG A 64 7.73 -5.25 8.31
N GLU A 65 7.75 -3.95 8.04
CA GLU A 65 7.88 -2.93 9.08
C GLU A 65 6.68 -2.96 10.05
N ARG A 66 5.47 -3.21 9.54
CA ARG A 66 4.28 -3.40 10.39
C ARG A 66 4.41 -4.62 11.29
N ALA A 67 4.88 -5.75 10.75
CA ALA A 67 5.11 -6.96 11.53
C ALA A 67 6.14 -6.72 12.65
N ASP A 68 7.24 -6.04 12.34
CA ASP A 68 8.28 -5.69 13.32
C ASP A 68 7.72 -4.74 14.39
N GLN A 69 6.92 -3.74 14.01
CA GLN A 69 6.26 -2.84 14.96
C GLN A 69 5.29 -3.59 15.88
N VAL A 70 4.50 -4.52 15.35
CA VAL A 70 3.59 -5.35 16.16
C VAL A 70 4.37 -6.18 17.17
N GLN A 71 5.50 -6.78 16.78
CA GLN A 71 6.36 -7.53 17.69
C GLN A 71 6.93 -6.64 18.79
N ARG A 72 7.49 -5.48 18.44
CA ARG A 72 8.03 -4.52 19.42
C ARG A 72 6.95 -4.01 20.36
N ALA A 73 5.75 -3.73 19.86
CA ALA A 73 4.61 -3.31 20.66
C ALA A 73 4.17 -4.41 21.64
N ALA A 74 4.10 -5.67 21.18
CA ALA A 74 3.77 -6.81 22.03
C ALA A 74 4.80 -7.03 23.14
N GLU A 75 6.10 -6.91 22.84
CA GLU A 75 7.16 -6.97 23.85
C GLU A 75 7.05 -5.84 24.88
N ALA A 76 6.83 -4.61 24.42
CA ALA A 76 6.66 -3.46 25.29
C ALA A 76 5.42 -3.61 26.19
N GLU A 77 4.31 -4.09 25.62
CA GLU A 77 3.08 -4.36 26.37
C GLU A 77 3.30 -5.47 27.40
N SER A 78 3.99 -6.55 27.04
CA SER A 78 4.32 -7.62 27.99
C SER A 78 5.14 -7.10 29.16
N ARG A 79 6.18 -6.28 28.90
CA ARG A 79 7.00 -5.69 29.96
C ARG A 79 6.20 -4.75 30.85
N ALA A 80 5.36 -3.90 30.26
CA ALA A 80 4.50 -2.99 31.00
C ALA A 80 3.51 -3.76 31.89
N ARG A 81 2.88 -4.83 31.37
CA ARG A 81 1.99 -5.69 32.16
C ARG A 81 2.72 -6.36 33.32
N SER A 82 3.93 -6.88 33.10
CA SER A 82 4.74 -7.47 34.16
C SER A 82 5.07 -6.46 35.27
N GLU A 83 5.45 -5.24 34.91
CA GLU A 83 5.71 -4.18 35.90
C GLU A 83 4.44 -3.75 36.64
N ILE A 84 3.31 -3.63 35.95
CA ILE A 84 2.02 -3.35 36.58
C ILE A 84 1.69 -4.43 37.60
N THR A 85 1.76 -5.71 37.22
CA THR A 85 1.52 -6.83 38.13
C THR A 85 2.46 -6.76 39.34
N ARG A 86 3.76 -6.56 39.12
CA ARG A 86 4.74 -6.44 40.21
C ARG A 86 4.40 -5.30 41.17
N LEU A 87 4.02 -4.13 40.65
CA LEU A 87 3.66 -2.96 41.44
C LEU A 87 2.34 -3.17 42.20
N THR A 88 1.35 -3.79 41.56
CA THR A 88 0.06 -4.15 42.17
C THR A 88 0.25 -5.15 43.30
N ASP A 89 1.05 -6.20 43.09
CA ASP A 89 1.34 -7.20 44.13
C ASP A 89 2.09 -6.57 45.30
N SER A 90 3.06 -5.70 45.01
CA SER A 90 3.81 -4.95 46.03
C SER A 90 2.91 -4.00 46.82
N LEU A 91 1.93 -3.35 46.17
CA LEU A 91 0.95 -2.50 46.83
C LEU A 91 0.01 -3.32 47.73
N ALA A 92 -0.54 -4.42 47.21
CA ALA A 92 -1.44 -5.29 47.98
C ALA A 92 -0.73 -5.89 49.21
N ASP A 93 0.54 -6.25 49.08
CA ASP A 93 1.35 -6.72 50.21
C ASP A 93 1.60 -5.60 51.23
N LEU A 94 1.91 -4.38 50.78
CA LEU A 94 2.05 -3.21 51.66
C LEU A 94 0.75 -2.91 52.41
N GLU A 95 -0.40 -2.93 51.73
CA GLU A 95 -1.72 -2.72 52.34
C GLU A 95 -2.03 -3.79 53.39
N ARG A 96 -1.72 -5.06 53.09
CA ARG A 96 -1.86 -6.17 54.05
C ARG A 96 -0.97 -5.98 55.28
N ARG A 97 0.30 -5.61 55.09
CA ARG A 97 1.23 -5.33 56.18
C ARG A 97 0.77 -4.13 57.01
N ASN A 98 0.30 -3.06 56.37
CA ASN A 98 -0.23 -1.88 57.05
C ASN A 98 -1.47 -2.21 57.91
N ALA A 99 -2.39 -3.03 57.39
CA ALA A 99 -3.56 -3.48 58.14
C ALA A 99 -3.21 -4.37 59.35
N SER A 100 -2.05 -5.03 59.33
CA SER A 100 -1.56 -5.84 60.45
C SER A 100 -0.83 -5.03 61.54
N LEU A 101 -0.58 -3.73 61.33
CA LEU A 101 0.09 -2.89 62.31
C LEU A 101 -0.83 -2.53 63.49
N PRO A 102 -0.27 -2.34 64.70
CA PRO A 102 -1.01 -1.79 65.85
C PRO A 102 -1.61 -0.41 65.52
N ASN A 103 -2.76 -0.08 66.09
CA ASN A 103 -3.50 1.17 65.82
C ASN A 103 -3.91 1.33 64.34
N ALA A 104 -4.36 0.24 63.70
CA ALA A 104 -4.88 0.25 62.32
C ALA A 104 -5.92 1.37 62.09
N ASP A 105 -6.76 1.63 63.10
CA ASP A 105 -7.87 2.59 63.06
C ASP A 105 -7.44 4.04 63.35
N ALA A 106 -6.19 4.28 63.75
CA ALA A 106 -5.70 5.61 64.04
C ALA A 106 -5.43 6.40 62.76
N CYS A 107 -5.98 7.63 62.70
CA CYS A 107 -5.68 8.58 61.64
C CYS A 107 -4.23 9.10 61.74
N GLY A 108 -3.43 8.90 60.68
CA GLY A 108 -2.09 9.47 60.54
C GLY A 108 -0.97 8.45 60.30
N LEU A 109 0.25 8.97 60.06
CA LEU A 109 1.47 8.20 59.88
C LEU A 109 2.22 8.05 61.21
N ASP A 110 2.12 6.87 61.83
CA ASP A 110 2.93 6.53 63.00
C ASP A 110 4.32 6.01 62.61
N ARG A 111 5.20 5.83 63.61
CA ARG A 111 6.58 5.38 63.40
C ARG A 111 6.68 4.02 62.69
N ASN A 112 5.74 3.11 62.91
CA ASN A 112 5.75 1.79 62.29
C ASN A 112 5.32 1.86 60.83
N ARG A 113 4.33 2.71 60.51
CA ARG A 113 3.89 2.99 59.13
C ARG A 113 4.97 3.66 58.29
N VAL A 114 5.69 4.63 58.87
CA VAL A 114 6.83 5.28 58.18
C VAL A 114 7.92 4.25 57.87
N ARG A 115 8.29 3.40 58.85
CA ARG A 115 9.26 2.32 58.62
C ARG A 115 8.82 1.31 57.57
N LEU A 116 7.52 1.00 57.48
CA LEU A 116 6.98 0.11 56.45
C LEU A 116 7.10 0.71 55.04
N LEU A 117 6.94 2.03 54.90
CA LEU A 117 7.11 2.74 53.63
C LEU A 117 8.59 2.92 53.25
N ASP A 118 9.46 3.17 54.22
CA ASP A 118 10.91 3.34 54.03
C ASP A 118 11.63 1.99 53.77
N ALA A 119 11.02 0.86 54.12
CA ALA A 119 11.59 -0.48 53.91
C ALA A 119 11.45 -1.00 52.46
N ARG A 120 11.10 -0.13 51.52
CA ARG A 120 10.80 -0.45 50.12
C ARG A 120 12.00 -0.23 49.19
#